data_AF-A0A8S3X370-F1
#
_entry.id   AF-A0A8S3X370-F1
#
_cell.length_a   1.000
_cell.length_b   1.000
_cell.length_c   1.000
_cell.angle_alpha   90.00
_cell.angle_beta   90.00
_cell.angle_gamma   90.00
#
_symmetry.space_group_name_H-M   'P 1'
#
loop_
_entity.id
_entity.type
_entity.pdbx_description
1 polymer ?
#
loop_
_entity_poly.entity_id
_entity_poly.type
_entity_poly.pdbx_seq_one_letter_code
_entity_poly.pdbx_strand_id
1 'polypeptide(L)'
;MRGKCEPPNKTKKSTIDTVDRFIKNLAAVPSHYCRQDSSKVYLPQEYKNVTNLYKLYKQHYVSQGVDVECKNIDTIQINFLLTGHTYMPVDTVRAIIENRLKNTTVYAPSQWFTVFATARQEPALFEVERLSYEDFYRWDSISDKYYKGNLTGKISKIRIMTFRKDKQSVKYKTSMNPTAASFDIEVQSKTKVSLLPCYRSQLPISKAKYDDLVKLCVDKVIPNCFKHEFVNIPRATNVKDYLPDSDIEDCDIVILLFRLSN
;
A
#
# COMPACT_ATOMS: atom_id res chain seq x y z
N MET A 1 -38.22 7.90 -42.63
CA MET A 1 -36.80 7.51 -42.45
C MET A 1 -36.46 7.54 -40.97
N ARG A 2 -36.24 6.40 -40.30
CA ARG A 2 -35.70 6.39 -38.93
C ARG A 2 -34.20 6.61 -39.03
N GLY A 3 -33.72 7.77 -38.60
CA GLY A 3 -32.29 8.07 -38.54
C GLY A 3 -31.58 7.06 -37.63
N LYS A 4 -30.41 6.60 -38.05
CA LYS A 4 -29.54 5.74 -37.22
C LYS A 4 -29.01 6.58 -36.06
N CYS A 5 -29.66 6.55 -34.91
CA CYS A 5 -29.07 7.08 -33.67
C CYS A 5 -27.98 6.12 -33.21
N GLU A 6 -26.79 6.64 -32.91
CA GLU A 6 -25.73 5.84 -32.32
C GLU A 6 -26.14 5.39 -30.91
N PRO A 7 -25.86 4.13 -30.52
CA PRO A 7 -26.20 3.65 -29.19
C PRO A 7 -25.41 4.43 -28.13
N PRO A 8 -26.03 4.78 -26.98
CA PRO A 8 -25.42 5.63 -25.96
C PRO A 8 -24.15 5.02 -25.33
N ASN A 9 -24.02 3.69 -25.37
CA ASN A 9 -22.88 2.96 -24.83
C ASN A 9 -21.71 2.85 -25.82
N LYS A 10 -21.79 3.48 -27.00
CA LYS A 10 -20.73 3.42 -28.00
C LYS A 10 -19.54 4.26 -27.56
N THR A 11 -18.36 3.65 -27.55
CA THR A 11 -17.10 4.37 -27.30
C THR A 11 -16.94 5.49 -28.33
N LYS A 12 -16.64 6.70 -27.84
CA LYS A 12 -16.45 7.87 -28.70
C LYS A 12 -15.35 7.61 -29.73
N LYS A 13 -15.58 8.01 -30.99
CA LYS A 13 -14.63 7.82 -32.10
C LYS A 13 -13.25 8.41 -31.79
N SER A 14 -13.20 9.56 -31.13
CA SER A 14 -11.95 10.20 -30.67
C SER A 14 -11.10 9.31 -29.75
N THR A 15 -11.74 8.56 -28.86
CA THR A 15 -11.05 7.64 -27.95
C THR A 15 -10.49 6.45 -28.72
N ILE A 16 -11.26 5.93 -29.69
CA ILE A 16 -10.82 4.85 -30.57
C ILE A 16 -9.61 5.30 -31.38
N ASP A 17 -9.64 6.50 -31.96
CA ASP A 17 -8.53 7.07 -32.74
C ASP A 17 -7.25 7.26 -31.91
N THR A 18 -7.39 7.53 -30.61
CA THR A 18 -6.28 7.70 -29.66
C THR A 18 -5.58 6.36 -29.39
N VAL A 19 -6.37 5.30 -29.21
CA VAL A 19 -5.87 3.93 -29.05
C VAL A 19 -5.24 3.43 -30.35
N ASP A 20 -5.88 3.69 -31.50
CA ASP A 20 -5.38 3.30 -32.82
C ASP A 20 -4.03 3.96 -33.14
N ARG A 21 -3.89 5.26 -32.83
CA ARG A 21 -2.60 5.97 -32.96
C ARG A 21 -1.50 5.37 -32.11
N PHE A 22 -1.82 4.98 -30.86
CA PHE A 22 -0.86 4.31 -30.00
C PHE A 22 -0.45 2.93 -30.56
N ILE A 23 -1.42 2.12 -30.99
CA ILE A 23 -1.16 0.79 -31.55
C ILE A 23 -0.29 0.88 -32.80
N LYS A 24 -0.52 1.87 -33.67
CA LYS A 24 0.27 2.11 -34.89
C LYS A 24 1.71 2.56 -34.62
N ASN A 25 2.00 3.10 -33.44
CA ASN A 25 3.35 3.47 -33.03
C ASN A 25 4.17 2.29 -32.47
N LEU A 26 3.53 1.14 -32.21
CA LEU A 26 4.24 -0.05 -31.72
C LEU A 26 5.07 -0.67 -32.85
N ALA A 27 6.26 -1.17 -32.51
CA ALA A 27 7.05 -1.95 -33.44
C ALA A 27 6.24 -3.20 -33.85
N ALA A 28 6.23 -3.51 -35.13
CA ALA A 28 5.41 -4.58 -35.69
C ALA A 28 6.30 -5.50 -36.54
N VAL A 29 6.12 -6.82 -36.42
CA VAL A 29 6.96 -7.84 -37.04
C VAL A 29 6.13 -8.62 -38.07
N PRO A 30 6.67 -8.89 -39.27
CA PRO A 30 5.99 -9.73 -40.25
C PRO A 30 5.81 -11.16 -39.72
N SER A 31 4.76 -11.85 -40.17
CA SER A 31 4.51 -13.23 -39.78
C SER A 31 5.61 -14.15 -40.29
N HIS A 32 6.44 -14.68 -39.38
CA HIS A 32 7.50 -15.64 -39.74
C HIS A 32 6.94 -17.03 -40.12
N TYR A 33 5.69 -17.31 -39.74
CA TYR A 33 5.05 -18.63 -39.87
C TYR A 33 3.81 -18.65 -40.79
N CYS A 34 3.36 -17.51 -41.32
CA CYS A 34 2.19 -17.48 -42.20
C CYS A 34 2.62 -17.42 -43.67
N ARG A 35 1.97 -18.26 -44.48
CA ARG A 35 2.12 -18.32 -45.93
C ARG A 35 1.87 -16.94 -46.55
N GLN A 36 2.61 -16.65 -47.61
CA GLN A 36 3.01 -15.38 -48.23
C GLN A 36 1.93 -14.30 -48.50
N ASP A 37 0.65 -14.54 -48.23
CA ASP A 37 -0.48 -13.74 -48.72
C ASP A 37 -1.29 -13.00 -47.64
N SER A 38 -0.76 -12.82 -46.43
CA SER A 38 -1.46 -12.15 -45.32
C SER A 38 -0.88 -10.76 -45.04
N SER A 39 -1.72 -9.73 -45.06
CA SER A 39 -1.37 -8.36 -44.61
C SER A 39 -1.30 -8.19 -43.08
N LYS A 40 -1.36 -9.28 -42.32
CA LYS A 40 -1.34 -9.26 -40.85
C LYS A 40 0.08 -9.03 -40.34
N VAL A 41 0.22 -8.09 -39.43
CA VAL A 41 1.48 -7.81 -38.72
C VAL A 41 1.28 -8.16 -37.25
N TYR A 42 2.34 -8.66 -36.62
CA TYR A 42 2.30 -9.19 -35.25
C TYR A 42 3.08 -8.28 -34.31
N LEU A 43 2.66 -8.24 -33.05
CA LEU A 43 3.42 -7.56 -32.01
C LEU A 43 4.65 -8.40 -31.64
N PRO A 44 5.82 -7.78 -31.43
CA PRO A 44 6.99 -8.41 -30.84
C PRO A 44 6.66 -9.18 -29.56
N GLN A 45 7.35 -10.30 -29.35
CA GLN A 45 7.16 -11.17 -28.18
C GLN A 45 7.41 -10.44 -26.84
N GLU A 46 8.19 -9.35 -26.87
CA GLU A 46 8.47 -8.49 -25.72
C GLU A 46 7.21 -7.89 -25.08
N TYR A 47 6.14 -7.71 -25.87
CA TYR A 47 4.89 -7.14 -25.37
C TYR A 47 4.04 -8.11 -24.54
N LYS A 48 4.44 -9.38 -24.41
CA LYS A 48 3.91 -10.43 -23.50
C LYS A 48 2.40 -10.66 -23.54
N ASN A 49 1.59 -9.73 -23.04
CA ASN A 49 0.13 -9.83 -22.93
C ASN A 49 -0.57 -8.45 -22.98
N VAL A 50 -1.90 -8.46 -23.13
CA VAL A 50 -2.74 -7.25 -23.23
C VAL A 50 -2.58 -6.34 -22.01
N THR A 51 -2.42 -6.91 -20.81
CA THR A 51 -2.20 -6.16 -19.57
C THR A 51 -0.90 -5.35 -19.61
N ASN A 52 0.18 -5.94 -20.11
CA ASN A 52 1.46 -5.27 -20.29
C ASN A 52 1.34 -4.15 -21.33
N LEU A 53 0.63 -4.40 -22.43
CA LEU A 53 0.35 -3.40 -23.45
C LEU A 53 -0.43 -2.20 -22.90
N TYR A 54 -1.41 -2.45 -22.03
CA TYR A 54 -2.16 -1.39 -21.34
C TYR A 54 -1.29 -0.59 -20.36
N LYS A 55 -0.35 -1.23 -19.65
CA LYS A 55 0.61 -0.53 -18.79
C LYS A 55 1.50 0.41 -19.60
N LEU A 56 2.02 -0.06 -20.74
CA LEU A 56 2.82 0.75 -21.66
C LEU A 56 2.00 1.91 -22.25
N TYR A 57 0.74 1.67 -22.63
CA TYR A 57 -0.18 2.73 -23.05
C TYR A 57 -0.31 3.80 -21.96
N LYS A 58 -0.56 3.39 -20.72
CA LYS A 58 -0.70 4.32 -19.59
C LYS A 58 0.58 5.13 -19.38
N GLN A 59 1.74 4.47 -19.38
CA GLN A 59 3.04 5.14 -19.23
C GLN A 59 3.31 6.14 -20.36
N HIS A 60 3.03 5.78 -21.61
CA HIS A 60 3.22 6.66 -22.76
C HIS A 60 2.42 7.96 -22.62
N TYR A 61 1.13 7.89 -22.25
CA TYR A 61 0.32 9.09 -22.08
C TYR A 61 0.65 9.89 -20.82
N VAL A 62 0.97 9.21 -19.70
CA VAL A 62 1.47 9.89 -18.48
C VAL A 62 2.76 10.65 -18.76
N SER A 63 3.69 10.08 -19.56
CA SER A 63 4.93 10.74 -19.95
C SER A 63 4.73 11.98 -20.84
N GLN A 64 3.60 12.04 -21.55
CA GLN A 64 3.19 13.19 -22.35
C GLN A 64 2.35 14.21 -21.57
N GLY A 65 2.25 14.06 -20.24
CA GLY A 65 1.47 14.93 -19.37
C GLY A 65 -0.05 14.76 -19.50
N VAL A 66 -0.51 13.68 -20.14
CA VAL A 66 -1.93 13.35 -20.29
C VAL A 66 -2.28 12.30 -19.25
N ASP A 67 -3.05 12.70 -18.23
CA ASP A 67 -3.52 11.75 -17.23
C ASP A 67 -4.58 10.82 -17.83
N VAL A 68 -4.33 9.51 -17.74
CA VAL A 68 -5.26 8.48 -18.22
C VAL A 68 -6.31 8.27 -17.13
N GLU A 69 -7.30 9.15 -17.10
CA GLU A 69 -8.38 9.09 -16.12
C GLU A 69 -9.31 7.89 -16.37
N CYS A 70 -9.56 7.13 -15.31
CA CYS A 70 -10.60 6.09 -15.29
C CYS A 70 -11.99 6.74 -15.22
N LYS A 71 -12.54 7.14 -16.37
CA LYS A 71 -13.83 7.88 -16.42
C LYS A 71 -15.05 7.03 -16.03
N ASN A 72 -14.93 5.70 -16.04
CA ASN A 72 -16.05 4.76 -15.91
C ASN A 72 -16.12 4.05 -14.54
N ILE A 73 -15.33 4.47 -13.54
CA ILE A 73 -15.47 3.90 -12.19
C ILE A 73 -16.60 4.62 -11.48
N ASP A 74 -17.74 3.95 -11.33
CA ASP A 74 -18.92 4.51 -10.67
C ASP A 74 -18.94 4.22 -9.16
N THR A 75 -18.39 3.08 -8.74
CA THR A 75 -18.40 2.65 -7.33
C THR A 75 -17.10 1.95 -6.96
N ILE A 76 -16.52 2.31 -5.81
CA ILE A 76 -15.41 1.62 -5.16
C ILE A 76 -15.92 1.09 -3.83
N GLN A 77 -15.66 -0.19 -3.52
CA GLN A 77 -16.03 -0.81 -2.25
C GLN A 77 -14.80 -1.41 -1.58
N ILE A 78 -14.59 -1.06 -0.31
CA ILE A 78 -13.55 -1.62 0.55
C ILE A 78 -14.23 -2.51 1.59
N ASN A 79 -13.80 -3.77 1.67
CA ASN A 79 -14.31 -4.74 2.62
C ASN A 79 -13.25 -5.01 3.70
N PHE A 80 -13.59 -4.74 4.95
CA PHE A 80 -12.78 -5.03 6.13
C PHE A 80 -13.21 -6.36 6.73
N LEU A 81 -12.51 -7.43 6.34
CA LEU A 81 -12.83 -8.80 6.73
C LEU A 81 -12.69 -9.00 8.25
N LEU A 82 -13.39 -10.01 8.77
CA LEU A 82 -13.19 -10.48 10.14
C LEU A 82 -11.83 -11.18 10.25
N THR A 83 -11.18 -10.99 11.38
CA THR A 83 -9.93 -11.67 11.73
C THR A 83 -10.16 -13.19 11.78
N GLY A 84 -9.28 -13.98 11.15
CA GLY A 84 -9.22 -15.44 11.35
C GLY A 84 -9.31 -16.34 10.11
N HIS A 85 -9.65 -15.83 8.91
CA HIS A 85 -9.90 -16.72 7.76
C HIS A 85 -9.41 -16.23 6.39
N THR A 86 -8.49 -15.27 6.34
CA THR A 86 -7.97 -14.79 5.05
C THR A 86 -6.55 -15.34 4.87
N TYR A 87 -6.36 -16.20 3.87
CA TYR A 87 -5.02 -16.53 3.38
C TYR A 87 -4.58 -15.36 2.49
N MET A 88 -3.83 -14.42 3.05
CA MET A 88 -3.27 -13.32 2.27
C MET A 88 -1.88 -13.71 1.77
N PRO A 89 -1.48 -13.26 0.56
CA PRO A 89 -0.13 -13.51 0.06
C PRO A 89 0.99 -13.06 1.02
N VAL A 90 0.72 -12.06 1.87
CA VAL A 90 1.64 -11.59 2.91
C VAL A 90 1.94 -12.66 3.96
N ASP A 91 0.96 -13.52 4.27
CA ASP A 91 1.14 -14.61 5.24
C ASP A 91 2.13 -15.65 4.70
N THR A 92 2.08 -15.91 3.39
CA THR A 92 3.06 -16.77 2.70
C THR A 92 4.45 -16.14 2.74
N VAL A 93 4.58 -14.84 2.47
CA VAL A 93 5.87 -14.12 2.52
C VAL A 93 6.46 -14.20 3.92
N ARG A 94 5.63 -13.95 4.94
CA ARG A 94 6.02 -14.06 6.34
C ARG A 94 6.51 -15.47 6.67
N ALA A 95 5.76 -16.50 6.32
CA ALA A 95 6.13 -17.89 6.56
C ALA A 95 7.47 -18.27 5.90
N ILE A 96 7.73 -17.79 4.67
CA ILE A 96 9.00 -18.03 3.97
C ILE A 96 10.16 -17.34 4.71
N ILE A 97 9.98 -16.08 5.12
CA ILE A 97 11.00 -15.33 5.86
C ILE A 97 11.29 -16.01 7.22
N GLU A 98 10.25 -16.37 7.98
CA GLU A 98 10.41 -17.07 9.26
C GLU A 98 11.14 -18.40 9.10
N ASN A 99 10.84 -19.16 8.04
CA ASN A 99 11.54 -20.41 7.76
C ASN A 99 13.02 -20.17 7.41
N ARG A 100 13.33 -19.09 6.66
CA ARG A 100 14.71 -18.70 6.36
C ARG A 100 15.48 -18.32 7.63
N LEU A 101 14.83 -17.64 8.57
CA LEU A 101 15.44 -17.17 9.80
C LEU A 101 15.87 -18.30 10.74
N LYS A 102 15.18 -19.45 10.72
CA LYS A 102 15.56 -20.62 11.52
C LYS A 102 17.01 -21.09 11.27
N ASN A 103 17.52 -20.86 10.07
CA ASN A 103 18.86 -21.29 9.64
C ASN A 103 19.81 -20.12 9.38
N THR A 104 19.46 -18.89 9.79
CA THR A 104 20.26 -17.69 9.50
C THR A 104 20.53 -16.92 10.78
N THR A 105 21.81 -16.73 11.11
CA THR A 105 22.21 -15.82 12.20
C THR A 105 22.27 -14.39 11.67
N VAL A 106 21.52 -13.48 12.31
CA VAL A 106 21.50 -12.05 11.98
C VAL A 106 22.10 -11.27 13.15
N TYR A 107 23.18 -10.53 12.88
CA TYR A 107 23.89 -9.76 13.90
C TYR A 107 23.52 -8.28 13.88
N ALA A 108 23.15 -7.73 12.72
CA ALA A 108 22.93 -6.30 12.56
C ALA A 108 21.71 -5.95 11.70
N PRO A 109 21.05 -4.80 11.94
CA PRO A 109 19.85 -4.43 11.21
C PRO A 109 20.06 -4.35 9.68
N SER A 110 21.22 -3.87 9.24
CA SER A 110 21.61 -3.80 7.83
C SER A 110 21.59 -5.15 7.10
N GLN A 111 21.72 -6.27 7.81
CA GLN A 111 21.68 -7.60 7.20
C GLN A 111 20.27 -8.06 6.85
N TRP A 112 19.23 -7.51 7.49
CA TRP A 112 17.84 -7.93 7.25
C TRP A 112 17.41 -7.76 5.79
N PHE A 113 17.91 -6.73 5.11
CA PHE A 113 17.58 -6.51 3.70
C PHE A 113 18.01 -7.68 2.82
N THR A 114 19.21 -8.22 3.05
CA THR A 114 19.71 -9.39 2.30
C THR A 114 18.97 -10.65 2.70
N VAL A 115 18.68 -10.83 3.99
CA VAL A 115 17.92 -11.99 4.47
C VAL A 115 16.52 -12.01 3.87
N PHE A 116 15.84 -10.87 3.84
CA PHE A 116 14.52 -10.74 3.21
C PHE A 116 14.61 -10.96 1.71
N ALA A 117 15.52 -10.30 0.99
CA ALA A 117 15.63 -10.46 -0.46
C ALA A 117 15.87 -11.93 -0.87
N THR A 118 16.70 -12.64 -0.09
CA THR A 118 17.09 -14.03 -0.35
C THR A 118 16.18 -15.08 0.30
N ALA A 119 15.16 -14.67 1.05
CA ALA A 119 14.28 -15.61 1.75
C ALA A 119 13.50 -16.51 0.79
N ARG A 120 13.11 -15.98 -0.38
CA ARG A 120 12.44 -16.73 -1.45
C ARG A 120 13.39 -16.94 -2.62
N GLN A 121 13.58 -18.20 -3.02
CA GLN A 121 14.39 -18.55 -4.18
C GLN A 121 13.54 -18.66 -5.46
N GLU A 122 12.35 -19.28 -5.37
CA GLU A 122 11.41 -19.42 -6.50
C GLU A 122 10.10 -18.66 -6.24
N PRO A 123 9.46 -18.05 -7.25
CA PRO A 123 9.91 -17.94 -8.65
C PRO A 123 11.00 -16.88 -8.86
N ALA A 124 11.22 -15.98 -7.89
CA ALA A 124 12.29 -14.99 -7.88
C ALA A 124 12.52 -14.45 -6.46
N LEU A 125 13.67 -13.82 -6.25
CA LEU A 125 14.01 -13.08 -5.03
C LEU A 125 12.96 -12.01 -4.71
N PHE A 126 12.85 -11.64 -3.44
CA PHE A 126 12.01 -10.51 -3.05
C PHE A 126 12.68 -9.18 -3.41
N GLU A 127 11.89 -8.26 -3.95
CA GLU A 127 12.28 -6.86 -4.07
C GLU A 127 12.12 -6.21 -2.69
N VAL A 128 13.23 -5.74 -2.12
CA VAL A 128 13.25 -5.14 -0.79
C VAL A 128 13.66 -3.69 -0.90
N GLU A 129 12.73 -2.80 -0.59
CA GLU A 129 12.96 -1.36 -0.55
C GLU A 129 13.37 -0.93 0.87
N ARG A 130 14.40 -0.11 0.97
CA ARG A 130 14.87 0.43 2.25
C ARG A 130 14.13 1.73 2.53
N LEU A 131 13.31 1.72 3.59
CA LEU A 131 12.61 2.90 4.04
C LEU A 131 13.42 3.63 5.12
N SER A 132 13.46 4.96 5.02
CA SER A 132 14.01 5.88 6.00
C SER A 132 12.89 6.58 6.79
N TYR A 133 13.26 7.33 7.84
CA TYR A 133 12.31 8.12 8.62
C TYR A 133 11.59 9.20 7.78
N GLU A 134 12.16 9.56 6.63
CA GLU A 134 11.64 10.54 5.66
C GLU A 134 10.44 10.02 4.86
N ASP A 135 10.30 8.69 4.74
CA ASP A 135 9.23 8.05 3.95
C ASP A 135 7.91 7.93 4.72
N PHE A 136 7.92 8.22 6.03
CA PHE A 136 6.74 8.11 6.88
C PHE A 136 6.06 9.47 6.99
N TYR A 137 4.74 9.50 6.75
CA TYR A 137 3.92 10.72 6.78
C TYR A 137 2.83 10.65 7.83
N ARG A 138 2.42 11.81 8.37
CA ARG A 138 1.29 11.93 9.29
C ARG A 138 -0.02 12.04 8.52
N TRP A 139 -0.95 11.14 8.82
CA TRP A 139 -2.28 11.11 8.21
C TRP A 139 -3.38 11.66 9.13
N ASP A 140 -3.13 11.86 10.43
CA ASP A 140 -4.14 12.35 11.40
C ASP A 140 -4.76 13.69 10.97
N SER A 141 -3.90 14.66 10.62
CA SER A 141 -4.36 15.98 10.20
C SER A 141 -5.07 15.98 8.85
N ILE A 142 -4.89 14.91 8.06
CA ILE A 142 -5.60 14.70 6.80
C ILE A 142 -6.97 14.10 7.12
N SER A 143 -7.04 13.06 7.95
CA SER A 143 -8.32 12.45 8.32
C SER A 143 -9.29 13.46 8.93
N ASP A 144 -8.81 14.32 9.82
CA ASP A 144 -9.64 15.35 10.48
C ASP A 144 -10.20 16.39 9.51
N LYS A 145 -9.48 16.67 8.42
CA LYS A 145 -9.90 17.65 7.40
C LYS A 145 -10.88 17.05 6.40
N TYR A 146 -10.69 15.81 5.99
CA TYR A 146 -11.52 15.17 4.96
C TYR A 146 -12.82 14.59 5.50
N TYR A 147 -12.80 14.07 6.73
CA TYR A 147 -13.96 13.43 7.34
C TYR A 147 -14.50 14.35 8.44
N LYS A 148 -15.51 15.17 8.12
CA LYS A 148 -16.27 15.90 9.13
C LYS A 148 -17.50 15.08 9.51
N GLY A 149 -17.48 14.60 10.73
CA GLY A 149 -18.58 13.84 11.31
C GLY A 149 -18.01 12.92 12.35
N ASN A 150 -18.58 12.96 13.55
CA ASN A 150 -18.40 11.86 14.46
C ASN A 150 -18.88 10.63 13.70
N LEU A 151 -17.97 9.72 13.36
CA LEU A 151 -18.39 8.37 13.02
C LEU A 151 -19.33 7.93 14.13
N THR A 152 -20.56 7.55 13.76
CA THR A 152 -21.52 6.99 14.70
C THR A 152 -21.01 5.59 15.07
N GLY A 153 -19.91 5.51 15.82
CA GLY A 153 -19.18 4.30 16.17
C GLY A 153 -17.65 4.38 16.01
N LYS A 154 -16.94 3.34 16.50
CA LYS A 154 -15.50 3.16 16.30
C LYS A 154 -15.22 2.72 14.85
N ILE A 155 -14.18 3.29 14.21
CA ILE A 155 -13.75 2.91 12.84
C ILE A 155 -13.46 1.40 12.74
N SER A 156 -12.95 0.80 13.83
CA SER A 156 -12.67 -0.64 13.92
C SER A 156 -13.90 -1.54 13.71
N LYS A 157 -15.12 -1.00 13.85
CA LYS A 157 -16.36 -1.75 13.63
C LYS A 157 -16.87 -1.68 12.19
N ILE A 158 -16.27 -0.85 11.33
CA ILE A 158 -16.65 -0.75 9.92
C ILE A 158 -16.25 -2.05 9.20
N ARG A 159 -17.17 -2.61 8.43
CA ARG A 159 -16.99 -3.86 7.69
C ARG A 159 -17.03 -3.66 6.19
N ILE A 160 -17.87 -2.74 5.72
CA ILE A 160 -17.97 -2.40 4.30
C ILE A 160 -18.00 -0.89 4.18
N MET A 161 -17.20 -0.34 3.28
CA MET A 161 -17.18 1.07 2.95
C MET A 161 -17.33 1.25 1.44
N THR A 162 -18.32 2.01 1.00
CA THR A 162 -18.69 2.18 -0.41
C THR A 162 -18.64 3.64 -0.80
N PHE A 163 -17.82 3.94 -1.80
CA PHE A 163 -17.65 5.25 -2.43
C PHE A 163 -18.40 5.25 -3.75
N ARG A 164 -19.24 6.26 -4.01
CA ARG A 164 -19.92 6.43 -5.30
C ARG A 164 -19.50 7.75 -5.93
N LYS A 165 -19.34 7.74 -7.26
CA LYS A 165 -18.94 8.94 -8.01
C LYS A 165 -19.96 10.08 -7.93
N ASP A 166 -21.25 9.74 -7.85
CA ASP A 166 -22.35 10.70 -7.88
C ASP A 166 -22.57 11.43 -6.54
N LYS A 167 -22.02 10.90 -5.45
CA LYS A 167 -22.25 11.44 -4.10
C LYS A 167 -20.93 11.71 -3.41
N GLN A 168 -20.81 12.91 -2.86
CA GLN A 168 -19.69 13.28 -1.98
C GLN A 168 -19.88 12.73 -0.55
N SER A 169 -20.57 11.60 -0.42
CA SER A 169 -20.78 10.88 0.83
C SER A 169 -20.26 9.46 0.71
N VAL A 170 -19.71 8.95 1.81
CA VAL A 170 -19.21 7.58 1.92
C VAL A 170 -20.21 6.78 2.71
N LYS A 171 -20.68 5.68 2.12
CA LYS A 171 -21.58 4.76 2.81
C LYS A 171 -20.76 3.73 3.56
N TYR A 172 -21.09 3.47 4.82
CA TYR A 172 -20.48 2.38 5.56
C TYR A 172 -21.51 1.46 6.22
N LYS A 173 -21.14 0.19 6.37
CA LYS A 173 -21.89 -0.83 7.10
C LYS A 173 -21.01 -1.42 8.20
N THR A 174 -21.62 -1.66 9.35
CA THR A 174 -20.99 -2.29 10.53
C THR A 174 -21.09 -3.83 10.50
N SER A 175 -21.84 -4.39 9.54
CA SER A 175 -22.04 -5.84 9.38
C SER A 175 -21.86 -6.26 7.93
N MET A 176 -21.42 -7.50 7.73
CA MET A 176 -21.30 -8.15 6.42
C MET A 176 -22.64 -8.63 5.86
N ASN A 177 -23.72 -8.57 6.65
CA ASN A 177 -25.05 -8.97 6.20
C ASN A 177 -25.56 -7.99 5.11
N PRO A 178 -26.06 -8.49 3.96
CA PRO A 178 -26.60 -7.64 2.90
C PRO A 178 -27.70 -6.68 3.37
N THR A 179 -28.53 -7.09 4.34
CA THR A 179 -29.68 -6.35 4.87
C THR A 179 -29.29 -5.36 5.98
N ALA A 180 -28.01 -5.28 6.36
CA ALA A 180 -27.57 -4.39 7.43
C ALA A 180 -27.78 -2.90 7.09
N ALA A 181 -28.12 -2.13 8.11
CA ALA A 181 -28.28 -0.68 8.01
C ALA A 181 -27.00 -0.03 7.46
N SER A 182 -27.18 0.94 6.57
CA SER A 182 -26.11 1.72 5.96
C SER A 182 -26.11 3.12 6.55
N PHE A 183 -24.92 3.62 6.90
CA PHE A 183 -24.71 4.96 7.43
C PHE A 183 -23.93 5.78 6.40
N ASP A 184 -24.14 7.10 6.38
CA ASP A 184 -23.46 8.03 5.48
C ASP A 184 -22.47 8.91 6.27
N ILE A 185 -21.26 9.09 5.74
CA ILE A 185 -20.25 10.05 6.21
C ILE A 185 -20.08 11.11 5.13
N GLU A 186 -20.19 12.38 5.51
CA GLU A 186 -19.92 13.50 4.59
C GLU A 186 -18.42 13.70 4.41
N VAL A 187 -17.98 13.85 3.15
CA VAL A 187 -16.58 14.09 2.82
C VAL A 187 -16.40 15.53 2.33
N GLN A 188 -15.46 16.24 2.92
CA GLN A 188 -15.15 17.61 2.49
C GLN A 188 -14.44 17.62 1.13
N SER A 189 -14.68 18.68 0.36
CA SER A 189 -14.09 18.85 -0.98
C SER A 189 -12.57 18.85 -0.92
N LYS A 190 -11.94 18.38 -2.02
CA LYS A 190 -10.49 18.27 -2.21
C LYS A 190 -9.80 19.58 -1.85
N THR A 191 -9.34 19.69 -0.61
CA THR A 191 -8.42 20.76 -0.22
C THR A 191 -7.03 20.26 -0.60
N LYS A 192 -6.18 21.10 -1.21
CA LYS A 192 -4.80 20.72 -1.50
C LYS A 192 -4.06 20.62 -0.16
N VAL A 193 -3.90 19.40 0.37
CA VAL A 193 -3.22 19.18 1.64
C VAL A 193 -1.77 18.77 1.38
N SER A 194 -0.82 19.49 1.97
CA SER A 194 0.58 19.08 2.01
C SER A 194 0.75 17.97 3.04
N LEU A 195 1.35 16.85 2.62
CA LEU A 195 1.75 15.78 3.52
C LEU A 195 2.84 16.28 4.46
N LEU A 196 2.67 16.05 5.77
CA LEU A 196 3.67 16.38 6.76
C LEU A 196 4.47 15.11 7.11
N PRO A 197 5.80 15.20 7.26
CA PRO A 197 6.59 14.06 7.69
C PRO A 197 6.20 13.64 9.11
N CYS A 198 6.16 12.32 9.35
CA CYS A 198 5.90 11.71 10.65
C CYS A 198 7.07 11.93 11.61
N TYR A 199 8.29 11.82 11.08
CA TYR A 199 9.51 11.94 11.84
C TYR A 199 10.40 13.02 11.22
N ARG A 200 11.12 13.76 12.08
CA ARG A 200 12.09 14.78 11.65
C ARG A 200 13.53 14.27 11.60
N SER A 201 13.78 13.16 12.28
CA SER A 201 15.08 12.51 12.41
C SER A 201 14.85 11.04 12.74
N GLN A 202 15.91 10.25 12.68
CA GLN A 202 15.91 8.87 13.15
C GLN A 202 15.46 8.80 14.62
N LEU A 203 14.63 7.80 14.93
CA LEU A 203 14.10 7.60 16.27
C LEU A 203 15.19 7.14 17.23
N PRO A 204 15.34 7.80 18.40
CA PRO A 204 16.28 7.36 19.40
C PRO A 204 15.82 6.06 20.08
N ILE A 205 16.77 5.29 20.60
CA ILE A 205 16.51 4.17 21.52
C ILE A 205 16.73 4.60 22.97
N SER A 206 16.27 3.81 23.94
CA SER A 206 16.58 4.09 25.34
C SER A 206 18.09 4.01 25.60
N LYS A 207 18.56 4.79 26.58
CA LYS A 207 19.96 4.74 27.00
C LYS A 207 20.37 3.34 27.48
N ALA A 208 19.50 2.66 28.25
CA ALA A 208 19.77 1.33 28.76
C ALA A 208 19.99 0.33 27.61
N LYS A 209 19.12 0.34 26.61
CA LYS A 209 19.24 -0.52 25.41
C LYS A 209 20.50 -0.21 24.60
N TYR A 210 20.87 1.07 24.48
CA TYR A 210 22.12 1.46 23.83
C TYR A 210 23.34 0.89 24.57
N ASP A 211 23.39 1.05 25.89
CA ASP A 211 24.50 0.57 26.72
C ASP A 211 24.65 -0.96 26.61
N ASP A 212 23.53 -1.69 26.59
CA ASP A 212 23.51 -3.14 26.38
C ASP A 212 24.04 -3.56 24.99
N LEU A 213 23.64 -2.86 23.92
CA LEU A 213 24.13 -3.12 22.56
C LEU A 213 25.63 -2.85 22.43
N VAL A 214 26.13 -1.79 23.06
CA VAL A 214 27.56 -1.49 23.11
C VAL A 214 28.32 -2.58 23.86
N LYS A 215 27.77 -3.07 24.98
CA LYS A 215 28.35 -4.18 25.73
C LYS A 215 28.46 -5.45 24.87
N LEU A 216 27.42 -5.80 24.11
CA LEU A 216 27.45 -6.95 23.18
C LEU A 216 28.53 -6.81 22.08
N CYS A 217 28.83 -5.58 21.66
CA CYS A 217 29.94 -5.32 20.74
C CYS A 217 31.31 -5.48 21.42
N VAL A 218 31.46 -5.07 22.69
CA VAL A 218 32.70 -5.22 23.46
C VAL A 218 32.98 -6.68 23.78
N ASP A 219 31.94 -7.43 24.14
CA ASP A 219 31.99 -8.86 24.46
C ASP A 219 32.20 -9.74 23.20
N LYS A 220 32.31 -9.12 22.01
CA LYS A 220 32.49 -9.77 20.70
C LYS A 220 31.39 -10.76 20.33
N VAL A 221 30.22 -10.66 20.96
CA VAL A 221 29.01 -11.40 20.56
C VAL A 221 28.53 -10.89 19.20
N ILE A 222 28.60 -9.56 19.00
CA ILE A 222 28.40 -8.93 17.70
C ILE A 222 29.76 -8.74 17.03
N PRO A 223 29.97 -9.22 15.80
CA PRO A 223 31.21 -9.02 15.06
C PRO A 223 31.58 -7.54 14.90
N ASN A 224 32.88 -7.24 15.00
CA ASN A 224 33.40 -5.86 14.96
C ASN A 224 33.01 -5.09 13.69
N CYS A 225 32.77 -5.76 12.56
CA CYS A 225 32.33 -5.11 11.32
C CYS A 225 30.98 -4.40 11.45
N PHE A 226 30.11 -4.83 12.39
CA PHE A 226 28.80 -4.23 12.61
C PHE A 226 28.77 -3.19 13.74
N LYS A 227 29.85 -3.06 14.50
CA LYS A 227 29.92 -2.15 15.67
C LYS A 227 29.52 -0.71 15.33
N HIS A 228 29.92 -0.23 14.16
CA HIS A 228 29.63 1.13 13.70
C HIS A 228 28.12 1.40 13.57
N GLU A 229 27.33 0.41 13.18
CA GLU A 229 25.88 0.55 13.03
C GLU A 229 25.20 0.83 14.38
N PHE A 230 25.66 0.19 15.45
CA PHE A 230 25.10 0.35 16.80
C PHE A 230 25.56 1.62 17.50
N VAL A 231 26.82 2.03 17.32
CA VAL A 231 27.37 3.25 17.93
C VAL A 231 26.70 4.51 17.41
N ASN A 232 26.26 4.50 16.15
CA ASN A 232 25.63 5.67 15.52
C ASN A 232 24.13 5.79 15.80
N ILE A 233 23.52 4.86 16.53
CA ILE A 233 22.08 4.94 16.84
C ILE A 233 21.84 6.09 17.84
N PRO A 234 20.92 7.02 17.55
CA PRO A 234 20.56 8.08 18.49
C PRO A 234 19.98 7.50 19.78
N ARG A 235 20.22 8.15 20.92
CA ARG A 235 19.77 7.68 22.25
C ARG A 235 19.14 8.79 23.07
N ALA A 236 18.12 8.45 23.85
CA ALA A 236 17.47 9.36 24.77
C ALA A 236 17.00 8.62 26.05
N THR A 237 16.81 9.34 27.15
CA THR A 237 16.48 8.76 28.46
C THR A 237 14.99 8.44 28.64
N ASN A 238 14.10 9.17 27.98
CA ASN A 238 12.64 9.03 28.12
C ASN A 238 11.99 8.29 26.93
N VAL A 239 12.66 7.28 26.38
CA VAL A 239 12.15 6.48 25.26
C VAL A 239 11.70 5.12 25.78
N LYS A 240 10.50 4.70 25.39
CA LYS A 240 10.02 3.33 25.58
C LYS A 240 10.50 2.46 24.42
N ASP A 241 11.13 1.33 24.72
CA ASP A 241 11.69 0.42 23.72
C ASP A 241 10.69 -0.61 23.17
N TYR A 242 9.45 -0.57 23.65
CA TYR A 242 8.37 -1.45 23.25
C TYR A 242 7.24 -0.64 22.60
N LEU A 243 6.60 -1.23 21.61
CA LEU A 243 5.33 -0.73 21.09
C LEU A 243 4.24 -1.06 22.12
N PRO A 244 3.22 -0.19 22.30
CA PRO A 244 2.04 -0.59 23.06
C PRO A 244 1.41 -1.82 22.40
N ASP A 245 0.99 -2.79 23.21
CA ASP A 245 0.36 -4.03 22.72
C ASP A 245 -0.86 -3.68 21.87
N SER A 246 -0.84 -4.10 20.59
CA SER A 246 -1.92 -3.88 19.63
C SER A 246 -3.17 -4.72 19.90
N ASP A 247 -3.03 -5.74 20.75
CA ASP A 247 -4.03 -6.79 20.98
C ASP A 247 -4.80 -6.58 22.29
N ILE A 248 -4.53 -5.48 23.01
CA ILE A 248 -5.49 -4.98 23.99
C ILE A 248 -6.63 -4.39 23.15
N GLU A 249 -7.63 -5.23 22.82
CA GLU A 249 -8.98 -4.69 22.69
C GLU A 249 -9.17 -3.76 23.89
N ASP A 250 -9.47 -2.48 23.66
CA ASP A 250 -9.84 -1.53 24.72
C ASP A 250 -11.08 -2.06 25.47
N CYS A 251 -10.89 -3.09 26.29
CA CYS A 251 -11.70 -3.46 27.41
C CYS A 251 -11.33 -2.43 28.47
N ASP A 252 -12.28 -1.56 28.75
CA ASP A 252 -12.28 -0.72 29.94
C ASP A 252 -11.26 0.43 29.96
N ILE A 253 -11.53 1.47 29.16
CA ILE A 253 -11.36 2.84 29.70
C ILE A 253 -12.44 3.01 30.77
N VAL A 254 -12.22 2.41 31.94
CA VAL A 254 -12.86 2.81 33.18
C VAL A 254 -12.25 4.16 33.54
N ILE A 255 -12.94 5.21 33.08
CA ILE A 255 -12.95 6.47 33.80
C ILE A 255 -13.49 6.12 35.19
N LEU A 256 -12.62 6.08 36.20
CA LEU A 256 -12.90 6.39 37.62
C LEU A 256 -11.73 5.95 38.50
N LEU A 257 -10.79 6.87 38.74
CA LEU A 257 -10.10 6.95 40.02
C LEU A 257 -9.91 8.43 40.37
N PHE A 258 -11.02 9.09 40.71
CA PHE A 258 -10.91 10.26 41.58
C PHE A 258 -10.61 9.76 42.99
N ARG A 259 -9.43 10.18 43.44
CA ARG A 259 -8.89 10.02 44.79
C ARG A 259 -9.85 10.71 45.76
N LEU A 260 -10.41 9.97 46.71
CA LEU A 260 -11.07 10.54 47.89
C LEU A 260 -10.03 11.30 48.72
N SER A 261 -10.39 12.50 49.18
CA SER A 261 -9.75 13.14 50.32
C SER A 261 -10.81 13.92 51.09
N ASN A 262 -10.86 13.56 52.38
CA ASN A 262 -11.71 13.96 53.51
C ASN A 262 -13.16 13.53 53.46
#